data_AF-A0AAD5KT59-F1
#
_entry.id   AF-A0AAD5KT59-F1
#
_cell.length_a   1.000
_cell.length_b   1.000
_cell.length_c   1.000
_cell.angle_alpha   90.00
_cell.angle_beta   90.00
_cell.angle_gamma   90.00
#
_symmetry.space_group_name_H-M   'P 1'
#
loop_
_entity.id
_entity.type
_entity.pdbx_description
1 polymer ?
#
loop_
_entity_poly.entity_id
_entity_poly.type
_entity_poly.pdbx_seq_one_letter_code
_entity_poly.pdbx_strand_id
1 'polypeptide(L)'
;MTGTAETEAKEFWDIYKLDVVVIPTNRPISRKDEHDLVFKTAREKYNAVIEEVEKTVAAGRPVLVGTTTVEISELLSRMLKMRNIPHQVLNAKYHQREAEIVAEAGKAGAVTIATNMAGRGTDIKLGEGVKQAGGLAIIGTERHDSRRVDRQLRGRSGRQGDPGSSKFFVSLEDDLMRKFGSERIAKIMDRLG
;
A
#
# COMPACT_ATOMS: atom_id res chain seq x y z
N MET A 1 0.15 22.38 1.53
CA MET A 1 0.60 21.48 2.63
C MET A 1 0.58 20.02 2.15
N THR A 2 1.54 19.19 2.58
CA THR A 2 1.63 17.76 2.21
C THR A 2 2.46 17.00 3.24
N GLY A 3 2.24 15.69 3.38
CA GLY A 3 2.97 14.84 4.33
C GLY A 3 4.33 14.32 3.83
N THR A 4 4.70 14.58 2.58
CA THR A 4 5.89 13.98 1.94
C THR A 4 6.66 14.99 1.08
N ALA A 5 6.83 16.23 1.56
CA ALA A 5 7.57 17.28 0.83
C ALA A 5 9.08 17.24 1.04
N GLU A 6 9.54 16.67 2.15
CA GLU A 6 10.95 16.74 2.59
C GLU A 6 11.94 16.23 1.53
N THR A 7 11.59 15.19 0.78
CA THR A 7 12.48 14.65 -0.28
C THR A 7 12.68 15.61 -1.43
N GLU A 8 11.70 16.48 -1.70
CA GLU A 8 11.72 17.44 -2.81
C GLU A 8 12.04 18.87 -2.34
N ALA A 9 12.53 19.03 -1.10
CA ALA A 9 12.78 20.34 -0.51
C ALA A 9 13.72 21.21 -1.35
N LYS A 10 14.76 20.60 -1.93
CA LYS A 10 15.69 21.27 -2.83
C LYS A 10 15.00 21.79 -4.09
N GLU A 11 14.16 20.97 -4.72
CA GLU A 11 13.42 21.36 -5.93
C GLU A 11 12.43 22.49 -5.64
N PHE A 12 11.72 22.42 -4.49
CA PHE A 12 10.84 23.49 -4.04
C PHE A 12 11.57 24.83 -3.86
N TRP A 13 12.79 24.81 -3.32
CA TRP A 13 13.60 26.01 -3.18
C TRP A 13 14.14 26.51 -4.53
N ASP A 14 14.71 25.62 -5.34
CA ASP A 14 15.38 25.98 -6.59
C ASP A 14 14.40 26.62 -7.58
N ILE A 15 13.19 26.07 -7.69
CA ILE A 15 12.16 26.53 -8.63
C ILE A 15 11.28 27.62 -8.01
N TYR A 16 10.76 27.40 -6.81
CA TYR A 16 9.71 28.24 -6.23
C TYR A 16 10.16 29.11 -5.06
N LYS A 17 11.41 28.95 -4.60
CA LYS A 17 11.94 29.63 -3.40
C LYS A 17 11.06 29.34 -2.16
N LEU A 18 10.53 28.11 -2.10
CA LEU A 18 9.69 27.65 -0.99
C LEU A 18 10.49 26.72 -0.08
N ASP A 19 10.55 27.08 1.20
CA ASP A 19 11.10 26.22 2.24
C ASP A 19 10.12 25.09 2.61
N VAL A 20 10.68 23.94 2.96
CA VAL A 20 9.93 22.80 3.49
C VAL A 20 10.20 22.68 4.98
N VAL A 21 9.17 22.90 5.78
CA VAL A 21 9.21 22.74 7.24
C VAL A 21 8.49 21.45 7.63
N VAL A 22 9.18 20.57 8.35
CA VAL A 22 8.61 19.32 8.88
C VAL A 22 7.92 19.62 10.21
N ILE A 23 6.58 19.57 10.20
CA ILE A 23 5.77 19.76 11.41
C ILE A 23 5.78 18.46 12.23
N PRO A 24 6.09 18.50 13.54
CA PRO A 24 6.01 17.34 14.41
C PRO A 24 4.60 16.73 14.41
N THR A 25 4.54 15.41 14.59
CA THR A 25 3.26 14.71 14.71
C THR A 25 2.60 14.99 16.06
N ASN A 26 1.27 15.07 16.07
CA ASN A 26 0.49 15.26 17.31
C ASN A 26 0.69 14.11 18.32
N ARG A 27 0.88 12.88 17.81
CA ARG A 27 1.13 11.68 18.59
C ARG A 27 2.24 10.86 17.93
N PRO A 28 3.09 10.18 18.71
CA PRO A 28 4.14 9.32 18.16
C PRO A 28 3.59 8.26 17.20
N ILE A 29 4.33 7.97 16.13
CA ILE A 29 3.94 6.96 15.15
C ILE A 29 4.24 5.57 15.72
N SER A 30 3.21 4.72 15.79
CA SER A 30 3.31 3.30 16.20
C SER A 30 3.20 2.32 15.03
N ARG A 31 3.12 2.81 13.79
CA ARG A 31 3.03 1.97 12.59
C ARG A 31 4.33 1.19 12.40
N LYS A 32 4.22 -0.10 12.11
CA LYS A 32 5.35 -0.98 11.77
C LYS A 32 5.52 -1.06 10.25
N ASP A 33 6.56 -0.43 9.74
CA ASP A 33 6.92 -0.52 8.32
C ASP A 33 7.88 -1.71 8.13
N GLU A 34 7.36 -2.82 7.61
CA GLU A 34 8.11 -4.05 7.38
C GLU A 34 8.98 -3.96 6.11
N HIS A 35 10.00 -4.82 6.06
CA HIS A 35 10.86 -4.95 4.88
C HIS A 35 10.09 -5.53 3.69
N ASP A 36 10.58 -5.23 2.49
CA ASP A 36 9.99 -5.72 1.25
C ASP A 36 10.25 -7.21 1.10
N LEU A 37 9.22 -7.95 0.67
CA LEU A 37 9.36 -9.32 0.24
C LEU A 37 9.58 -9.35 -1.27
N VAL A 38 10.71 -9.92 -1.69
CA VAL A 38 11.11 -10.00 -3.10
C VAL A 38 10.88 -11.41 -3.61
N PHE A 39 10.13 -11.51 -4.69
CA PHE A 39 9.76 -12.76 -5.36
C PHE A 39 10.39 -12.83 -6.74
N LYS A 40 10.65 -14.06 -7.18
CA LYS A 40 11.21 -14.30 -8.50
C LYS A 40 10.18 -14.00 -9.59
N THR A 41 8.98 -14.55 -9.44
CA THR A 41 7.90 -14.41 -10.43
C THR A 41 6.75 -13.56 -9.90
N ALA A 42 6.01 -12.92 -10.81
CA ALA A 42 4.80 -12.16 -10.46
C ALA A 42 3.71 -13.09 -9.90
N ARG A 43 3.66 -14.35 -10.34
CA ARG A 43 2.70 -15.35 -9.84
C ARG A 43 2.93 -15.66 -8.35
N GLU A 44 4.16 -15.92 -7.95
CA GLU A 44 4.52 -16.14 -6.54
C GLU A 44 4.20 -14.91 -5.69
N LYS A 45 4.55 -13.72 -6.20
CA LYS A 45 4.23 -12.44 -5.56
C LYS A 45 2.73 -12.32 -5.28
N TYR A 46 1.88 -12.51 -6.30
CA TYR A 46 0.43 -12.34 -6.13
C TYR A 46 -0.18 -13.41 -5.22
N ASN A 47 0.30 -14.66 -5.27
CA ASN A 47 -0.15 -15.67 -4.32
C ASN A 47 0.20 -15.28 -2.87
N ALA A 48 1.43 -14.84 -2.63
CA ALA A 48 1.86 -14.39 -1.30
C ALA A 48 1.10 -13.16 -0.81
N VAL A 49 0.73 -12.23 -1.71
CA VAL A 49 -0.15 -11.10 -1.39
C VAL A 49 -1.51 -11.60 -0.90
N ILE A 50 -2.13 -12.54 -1.60
CA ILE A 50 -3.45 -13.07 -1.23
C ILE A 50 -3.39 -13.84 0.10
N GLU A 51 -2.34 -14.62 0.33
CA GLU A 51 -2.11 -15.32 1.60
C GLU A 51 -1.94 -14.34 2.77
N GLU A 52 -1.21 -13.24 2.57
CA GLU A 52 -1.07 -12.19 3.59
C GLU A 52 -2.40 -11.46 3.87
N VAL A 53 -3.20 -11.19 2.82
CA VAL A 53 -4.56 -10.64 2.98
C VAL A 53 -5.42 -11.59 3.80
N GLU A 54 -5.47 -12.87 3.43
CA GLU A 54 -6.26 -13.91 4.12
C GLU A 54 -5.86 -14.02 5.60
N LYS A 55 -4.56 -14.10 5.89
CA LYS A 55 -4.03 -14.14 7.26
C LYS A 55 -4.41 -12.90 8.07
N THR A 56 -4.35 -11.72 7.45
CA THR A 56 -4.63 -10.45 8.11
C THR A 56 -6.12 -10.28 8.39
N VAL A 57 -6.98 -10.67 7.44
CA VAL A 57 -8.43 -10.68 7.59
C VAL A 57 -8.87 -11.71 8.64
N ALA A 58 -8.25 -12.89 8.66
CA ALA A 58 -8.49 -13.92 9.70
C ALA A 58 -8.13 -13.43 11.10
N ALA A 59 -7.15 -12.52 11.22
CA ALA A 59 -6.83 -11.81 12.46
C ALA A 59 -7.78 -10.64 12.78
N GLY A 60 -8.84 -10.44 12.00
CA GLY A 60 -9.84 -9.38 12.19
C GLY A 60 -9.39 -7.98 11.77
N ARG A 61 -8.24 -7.85 11.11
CA ARG A 61 -7.67 -6.56 10.72
C ARG A 61 -8.15 -6.13 9.33
N PRO A 62 -8.40 -4.83 9.10
CA PRO A 62 -8.63 -4.31 7.77
C PRO A 62 -7.35 -4.27 6.94
N VAL A 63 -7.50 -4.43 5.62
CA VAL A 63 -6.41 -4.45 4.65
C VAL A 63 -6.68 -3.45 3.52
N LEU A 64 -5.71 -2.58 3.26
CA LEU A 64 -5.66 -1.75 2.06
C LEU A 64 -4.54 -2.25 1.15
N VAL A 65 -4.92 -2.80 -0.01
CA VAL A 65 -4.01 -3.27 -1.05
C VAL A 65 -3.78 -2.16 -2.07
N GLY A 66 -2.55 -1.68 -2.22
CA GLY A 66 -2.18 -0.66 -3.20
C GLY A 66 -1.57 -1.28 -4.46
N THR A 67 -2.18 -1.01 -5.62
CA THR A 67 -1.67 -1.41 -6.94
C THR A 67 -1.25 -0.19 -7.75
N THR A 68 -0.47 -0.40 -8.82
CA THR A 68 -0.01 0.65 -9.74
C THR A 68 -0.94 0.83 -10.94
N THR A 69 -1.63 -0.24 -11.37
CA THR A 69 -2.53 -0.22 -12.53
C THR A 69 -3.89 -0.82 -12.21
N VAL A 70 -4.88 -0.49 -13.06
CA VAL A 70 -6.24 -1.01 -12.97
C VAL A 70 -6.25 -2.50 -13.29
N GLU A 71 -5.43 -2.95 -14.24
CA GLU A 71 -5.32 -4.34 -14.64
C GLU A 71 -4.87 -5.24 -13.49
N ILE A 72 -3.90 -4.78 -12.69
CA ILE A 72 -3.44 -5.50 -11.48
C ILE A 72 -4.53 -5.51 -10.40
N SER A 73 -5.26 -4.40 -10.23
CA SER A 73 -6.40 -4.33 -9.32
C SER A 73 -7.49 -5.35 -9.69
N GLU A 74 -7.86 -5.44 -10.97
CA GLU A 74 -8.85 -6.41 -11.45
C GLU A 74 -8.34 -7.86 -11.35
N LEU A 75 -7.05 -8.10 -11.58
CA LEU A 75 -6.43 -9.41 -11.37
C LEU A 75 -6.56 -9.85 -9.90
N LEU A 76 -6.15 -9.00 -8.96
CA LEU A 76 -6.23 -9.29 -7.53
C LEU A 76 -7.68 -9.45 -7.06
N SER A 77 -8.59 -8.63 -7.58
CA SER A 77 -10.03 -8.76 -7.36
C SER A 77 -10.52 -10.17 -7.73
N ARG A 78 -10.18 -10.66 -8.93
CA ARG A 78 -10.52 -12.04 -9.33
C ARG A 78 -9.91 -13.10 -8.41
N MET A 79 -8.65 -12.93 -8.00
CA MET A 79 -7.98 -13.86 -7.09
C MET A 79 -8.63 -13.91 -5.71
N LEU A 80 -9.02 -12.76 -5.15
CA LEU A 80 -9.76 -12.69 -3.89
C LEU A 80 -11.17 -13.30 -4.02
N LYS A 81 -11.86 -13.10 -5.15
CA LYS A 81 -13.17 -13.75 -5.42
C LYS A 81 -13.04 -15.27 -5.40
N MET A 82 -11.99 -15.83 -6.01
CA MET A 82 -11.75 -17.29 -6.00
C MET A 82 -11.51 -17.84 -4.60
N ARG A 83 -11.02 -17.02 -3.66
CA ARG A 83 -10.81 -17.37 -2.25
C ARG A 83 -12.01 -17.04 -1.35
N ASN A 84 -13.13 -16.59 -1.91
CA ASN A 84 -14.30 -16.11 -1.17
C ASN A 84 -13.99 -14.99 -0.16
N ILE A 85 -13.04 -14.11 -0.47
CA ILE A 85 -12.73 -12.95 0.38
C ILE A 85 -13.51 -11.73 -0.15
N PRO A 86 -14.48 -11.19 0.62
CA PRO A 86 -15.20 -9.97 0.24
C PRO A 86 -14.25 -8.78 0.16
N HIS A 87 -14.31 -8.03 -0.93
CA HIS A 87 -13.45 -6.86 -1.12
C HIS A 87 -14.12 -5.80 -1.99
N GLN A 88 -13.57 -4.59 -1.92
CA GLN A 88 -13.98 -3.43 -2.70
C GLN A 88 -12.79 -2.93 -3.54
N VAL A 89 -13.04 -2.45 -4.75
CA VAL A 89 -12.01 -1.96 -5.67
C VAL A 89 -12.23 -0.47 -5.95
N LEU A 90 -11.15 0.31 -5.83
CA LEU A 90 -11.11 1.75 -6.05
C LEU A 90 -10.23 2.05 -7.27
N ASN A 91 -10.85 2.51 -8.37
CA ASN A 91 -10.20 2.74 -9.65
C ASN A 91 -10.11 4.23 -10.06
N ALA A 92 -10.33 5.16 -9.13
CA ALA A 92 -10.29 6.62 -9.34
C ALA A 92 -11.29 7.16 -10.40
N LYS A 93 -12.37 6.43 -10.70
CA LYS A 93 -13.38 6.81 -11.71
C LYS A 93 -14.53 7.64 -11.12
N TYR A 94 -14.89 7.43 -9.84
CA TYR A 94 -16.09 8.04 -9.24
C TYR A 94 -15.82 8.53 -7.82
N HIS A 95 -15.29 9.75 -7.69
CA HIS A 95 -14.79 10.27 -6.40
C HIS A 95 -15.79 10.27 -5.24
N GLN A 96 -17.08 10.55 -5.48
CA GLN A 96 -18.10 10.56 -4.40
C GLN A 96 -18.35 9.17 -3.81
N ARG A 97 -18.52 8.15 -4.65
CA ARG A 97 -18.73 6.75 -4.21
C ARG A 97 -17.47 6.16 -3.59
N GLU A 98 -16.30 6.59 -4.05
CA GLU A 98 -15.02 6.16 -3.48
C GLU A 98 -14.84 6.63 -2.04
N ALA A 99 -15.35 7.81 -1.67
CA ALA A 99 -15.26 8.29 -0.30
C ALA A 99 -16.04 7.40 0.68
N GLU A 100 -17.22 6.90 0.28
CA GLU A 100 -18.02 5.97 1.07
C GLU A 100 -17.29 4.64 1.28
N ILE A 101 -16.71 4.09 0.22
CA ILE A 101 -15.89 2.86 0.27
C ILE A 101 -14.69 3.05 1.20
N VAL A 102 -13.99 4.19 1.12
CA VAL A 102 -12.81 4.46 1.96
C VAL A 102 -13.19 4.64 3.43
N ALA A 103 -14.37 5.20 3.73
CA ALA A 103 -14.86 5.31 5.10
C ALA A 103 -15.10 3.94 5.75
N GLU A 104 -15.51 2.96 4.94
CA GLU A 104 -15.77 1.58 5.35
C GLU A 104 -14.51 0.71 5.41
N ALA A 105 -13.43 1.11 4.73
CA ALA A 105 -12.16 0.38 4.65
C ALA A 105 -11.46 0.15 6.00
N GLY A 106 -11.87 0.88 7.05
CA GLY A 106 -11.32 0.74 8.40
C GLY A 106 -12.07 -0.24 9.30
N LYS A 107 -13.12 -0.91 8.82
CA LYS A 107 -13.89 -1.91 9.58
C LYS A 107 -13.15 -3.25 9.67
N ALA A 108 -13.42 -4.01 10.74
CA ALA A 108 -12.80 -5.32 10.95
C ALA A 108 -13.03 -6.25 9.74
N GLY A 109 -11.95 -6.89 9.27
CA GLY A 109 -11.98 -7.79 8.11
C GLY A 109 -12.27 -7.13 6.75
N ALA A 110 -12.37 -5.80 6.67
CA ALA A 110 -12.58 -5.11 5.41
C ALA A 110 -11.33 -5.23 4.51
N VAL A 111 -11.54 -5.54 3.23
CA VAL A 111 -10.48 -5.57 2.22
C VAL A 111 -10.80 -4.54 1.13
N THR A 112 -9.87 -3.63 0.91
CA THR A 112 -10.00 -2.59 -0.11
C THR A 112 -8.77 -2.63 -1.02
N ILE A 113 -8.99 -2.74 -2.32
CA ILE A 113 -7.95 -2.60 -3.34
C ILE A 113 -8.02 -1.17 -3.89
N ALA A 114 -6.90 -0.47 -3.90
CA ALA A 114 -6.77 0.88 -4.43
C ALA A 114 -5.73 0.94 -5.54
N THR A 115 -6.17 1.35 -6.73
CA THR A 115 -5.25 1.67 -7.83
C THR A 115 -4.62 3.04 -7.58
N ASN A 116 -3.29 3.11 -7.56
CA ASN A 116 -2.49 4.30 -7.32
C ASN A 116 -2.96 5.09 -6.08
N MET A 117 -3.35 6.34 -6.29
CA MET A 117 -3.82 7.26 -5.26
C MET A 117 -5.35 7.30 -5.17
N ALA A 118 -6.07 6.25 -5.58
CA ALA A 118 -7.52 6.20 -5.39
C ALA A 118 -7.89 6.40 -3.91
N GLY A 119 -8.99 7.10 -3.64
CA GLY A 119 -9.38 7.48 -2.28
C GLY A 119 -8.46 8.51 -1.61
N ARG A 120 -7.65 9.27 -2.36
CA ARG A 120 -6.88 10.41 -1.82
C ARG A 120 -7.79 11.51 -1.28
N GLY A 121 -7.43 12.04 -0.11
CA GLY A 121 -8.19 13.08 0.58
C GLY A 121 -9.19 12.55 1.60
N THR A 122 -9.55 11.26 1.54
CA THR A 122 -10.46 10.64 2.51
C THR A 122 -9.69 9.85 3.56
N ASP A 123 -10.10 10.03 4.82
CA ASP A 123 -9.46 9.40 5.97
C ASP A 123 -10.09 8.06 6.34
N ILE A 124 -9.26 7.03 6.40
CA ILE A 124 -9.66 5.70 6.89
C ILE A 124 -9.61 5.74 8.42
N LYS A 125 -10.78 5.75 9.04
CA LYS A 125 -10.91 5.68 10.51
C LYS A 125 -11.05 4.22 10.92
N LEU A 126 -10.29 3.80 11.92
CA LEU A 126 -10.37 2.43 12.43
C LEU A 126 -11.69 2.22 13.18
N GLY A 127 -12.42 1.17 12.82
CA GLY A 127 -13.63 0.75 13.51
C GLY A 127 -13.36 0.16 14.90
N GLU A 128 -14.43 -0.22 15.59
CA GLU A 128 -14.37 -0.85 16.90
C GLU A 128 -13.57 -2.17 16.86
N GLY A 129 -12.75 -2.44 17.88
CA GLY A 129 -11.92 -3.66 17.98
C GLY A 129 -10.68 -3.69 17.06
N VAL A 130 -10.62 -2.86 16.01
CA VAL A 130 -9.55 -2.90 15.01
C VAL A 130 -8.20 -2.47 15.58
N LYS A 131 -8.18 -1.50 16.50
CA LYS A 131 -6.93 -1.06 17.14
C LYS A 131 -6.30 -2.21 17.94
N GLN A 132 -7.11 -2.96 18.67
CA GLN A 132 -6.69 -4.11 19.45
C GLN A 132 -6.19 -5.25 18.55
N ALA A 133 -6.82 -5.43 17.38
CA ALA A 133 -6.40 -6.41 16.38
C ALA A 133 -5.06 -6.05 15.70
N GLY A 134 -4.53 -4.83 15.87
CA GLY A 134 -3.26 -4.39 15.28
C GLY A 134 -3.39 -3.32 14.19
N GLY A 135 -4.58 -2.76 14.01
CA GLY A 135 -4.86 -1.64 13.12
C GLY A 135 -4.79 -1.97 11.63
N LEU A 136 -4.91 -0.93 10.80
CA LEU A 136 -4.93 -1.04 9.33
C LEU A 136 -3.60 -1.59 8.80
N ALA A 137 -3.68 -2.65 8.01
CA ALA A 137 -2.55 -3.20 7.27
C ALA A 137 -2.52 -2.64 5.85
N ILE A 138 -1.37 -2.09 5.46
CA ILE A 138 -1.09 -1.63 4.11
C ILE A 138 -0.28 -2.70 3.39
N ILE A 139 -0.77 -3.16 2.24
CA ILE A 139 -0.06 -4.10 1.38
C ILE A 139 0.20 -3.44 0.03
N GLY A 140 1.45 -3.08 -0.24
CA GLY A 140 1.87 -2.63 -1.57
C GLY A 140 2.18 -3.82 -2.45
N THR A 141 1.61 -3.88 -3.65
CA THR A 141 1.81 -5.01 -4.56
C THR A 141 2.99 -4.82 -5.50
N GLU A 142 3.51 -3.59 -5.56
CA GLU A 142 4.65 -3.13 -6.35
C GLU A 142 5.22 -1.84 -5.73
N ARG A 143 6.38 -1.42 -6.20
CA ARG A 143 6.99 -0.13 -5.88
C ARG A 143 6.68 0.90 -6.97
N HIS A 144 6.40 2.13 -6.57
CA HIS A 144 6.22 3.23 -7.53
C HIS A 144 7.57 3.82 -7.96
N ASP A 145 7.60 4.47 -9.12
CA ASP A 145 8.78 5.17 -9.63
C ASP A 145 9.32 6.22 -8.64
N SER A 146 8.45 6.76 -7.78
CA SER A 146 8.83 7.68 -6.69
C SER A 146 8.54 7.09 -5.32
N ARG A 147 9.57 7.07 -4.47
CA ARG A 147 9.46 6.75 -3.03
C ARG A 147 8.43 7.59 -2.31
N ARG A 148 8.15 8.80 -2.80
CA ARG A 148 7.14 9.70 -2.25
C ARG A 148 5.75 9.05 -2.29
N VAL A 149 5.40 8.37 -3.38
CA VAL A 149 4.09 7.75 -3.56
C VAL A 149 3.95 6.53 -2.64
N ASP A 150 5.00 5.71 -2.53
CA ASP A 150 5.03 4.60 -1.57
C ASP A 150 4.83 5.09 -0.13
N ARG A 151 5.51 6.18 0.26
CA ARG A 151 5.35 6.79 1.59
C ARG A 151 3.93 7.30 1.82
N GLN A 152 3.26 7.81 0.78
CA GLN A 152 1.85 8.21 0.88
C GLN A 152 0.93 7.01 1.09
N LEU A 153 1.21 5.88 0.43
CA LEU A 153 0.46 4.64 0.64
C LEU A 153 0.65 4.14 2.09
N ARG A 154 1.88 4.09 2.60
CA ARG A 154 2.16 3.75 4.01
C ARG A 154 1.46 4.69 4.99
N GLY A 155 1.46 5.98 4.65
CA GLY A 155 0.82 7.06 5.42
C GLY A 155 -0.69 6.93 5.59
N ARG A 156 -1.35 6.01 4.87
CA ARG A 156 -2.78 5.70 5.08
C ARG A 156 -3.03 4.97 6.39
N SER A 157 -2.02 4.30 6.94
CA SER A 157 -2.06 3.63 8.24
C SER A 157 -1.27 4.41 9.30
N GLY A 158 -1.56 4.14 10.57
CA GLY A 158 -0.86 4.73 11.72
C GLY A 158 -1.25 6.16 12.06
N ARG A 159 -2.49 6.56 11.73
CA ARG A 159 -2.94 7.94 11.95
C ARG A 159 -3.13 8.23 13.44
N GLN A 160 -2.71 9.42 13.88
CA GLN A 160 -2.86 9.86 15.27
C GLN A 160 -2.33 8.85 16.30
N GLY A 161 -1.22 8.17 15.98
CA GLY A 161 -0.61 7.15 16.84
C GLY A 161 -1.38 5.85 16.90
N ASP A 162 -2.29 5.59 15.94
CA ASP A 162 -2.95 4.31 15.83
C ASP A 162 -1.96 3.20 15.46
N PRO A 163 -2.18 1.95 15.90
CA PRO A 163 -1.39 0.83 15.43
C PRO A 163 -1.65 0.57 13.94
N GLY A 164 -0.72 -0.11 13.30
CA GLY A 164 -0.84 -0.48 11.91
C GLY A 164 0.45 -1.08 11.37
N SER A 165 0.39 -1.61 10.17
CA SER A 165 1.57 -2.13 9.48
C SER A 165 1.60 -1.72 8.02
N SER A 166 2.78 -1.70 7.42
CA SER A 166 2.93 -1.65 5.97
C SER A 166 3.95 -2.68 5.49
N LYS A 167 3.65 -3.34 4.38
CA LYS A 167 4.53 -4.33 3.74
C LYS A 167 4.41 -4.21 2.24
N PHE A 168 5.51 -4.36 1.52
CA PHE A 168 5.53 -4.35 0.06
C PHE A 168 5.97 -5.71 -0.46
N PHE A 169 5.31 -6.16 -1.51
CA PHE A 169 5.60 -7.38 -2.23
C PHE A 169 6.11 -6.94 -3.60
N VAL A 170 7.31 -7.36 -3.99
CA VAL A 170 7.97 -6.93 -5.22
C VAL A 170 8.39 -8.17 -5.98
N SER A 171 8.25 -8.17 -7.31
CA SER A 171 8.79 -9.23 -8.17
C SER A 171 9.92 -8.69 -9.03
N LEU A 172 10.89 -9.55 -9.36
CA LEU A 172 11.89 -9.26 -10.39
C LEU A 172 11.27 -9.01 -11.77
N GLU A 173 10.03 -9.47 -11.98
CA GLU A 173 9.23 -9.25 -13.19
C GLU A 173 8.44 -7.94 -13.18
N ASP A 174 8.42 -7.19 -12.08
CA ASP A 174 7.70 -5.90 -11.99
C ASP A 174 8.34 -4.86 -12.92
N ASP A 175 7.53 -3.94 -13.45
CA ASP A 175 7.95 -2.93 -14.42
C ASP A 175 9.14 -2.10 -13.92
N LEU A 176 9.12 -1.70 -12.64
CA LEU A 176 10.22 -0.97 -12.03
C LEU A 176 11.52 -1.79 -12.04
N MET A 177 11.45 -3.06 -11.63
CA MET A 177 12.63 -3.93 -11.51
C MET A 177 13.24 -4.22 -12.89
N ARG A 178 12.40 -4.39 -13.92
CA ARG A 178 12.85 -4.56 -15.31
C ARG A 178 13.65 -3.35 -15.79
N LYS A 179 13.22 -2.12 -15.47
CA LYS A 179 13.94 -0.87 -15.83
C LYS A 179 15.34 -0.80 -15.21
N PHE A 180 15.60 -1.46 -14.09
CA PHE A 180 16.89 -1.45 -13.39
C PHE A 180 17.76 -2.70 -13.64
N GLY A 181 17.45 -3.52 -14.64
CA GLY A 181 18.29 -4.65 -15.05
C GLY A 181 18.16 -5.89 -14.17
N SER A 182 16.94 -6.18 -13.70
CA SER A 182 16.62 -7.34 -12.85
C SER A 182 17.02 -8.70 -13.43
N GLU A 183 17.26 -8.81 -14.75
CA GLU A 183 17.70 -10.04 -15.41
C GLU A 183 19.00 -10.62 -14.83
N ARG A 184 19.94 -9.77 -14.40
CA ARG A 184 21.20 -10.25 -13.79
C ARG A 184 20.95 -10.87 -12.43
N ILE A 185 20.06 -10.27 -11.63
CA ILE A 185 19.69 -10.75 -10.30
C ILE A 185 18.87 -12.05 -10.42
N ALA A 186 17.93 -12.11 -11.36
CA ALA A 186 17.15 -13.32 -11.64
C ALA A 186 18.05 -14.50 -12.01
N LYS A 187 19.01 -14.31 -12.91
CA LYS A 187 20.00 -15.35 -13.31
C LYS A 187 20.88 -15.83 -12.15
N ILE A 188 21.16 -14.99 -11.17
CA ILE A 188 21.91 -15.39 -9.97
C ILE A 188 21.01 -16.25 -9.07
N MET A 189 19.75 -15.86 -8.88
CA MET A 189 18.78 -16.67 -8.13
C MET A 189 18.53 -18.04 -8.79
N ASP A 190 18.49 -18.09 -10.13
CA ASP A 190 18.38 -19.34 -10.91
C ASP A 190 19.57 -20.30 -10.71
N ARG A 191 20.76 -19.77 -10.39
CA ARG A 191 21.98 -20.57 -10.21
C ARG A 191 22.20 -21.02 -8.77
N LEU A 192 21.58 -20.33 -7.81
CA LEU A 192 21.68 -20.60 -6.38
C LEU A 192 20.53 -21.49 -5.87
N GLY A 193 19.51 -21.72 -6.70
CA GLY A 193 18.35 -22.58 -6.40
C GLY A 193 18.33 -23.83 -7.27
#